data_AF-A0A7X1JC74-F1
#
_entry.id   AF-A0A7X1JC74-F1
#
_cell.length_a   1.000
_cell.length_b   1.000
_cell.length_c   1.000
_cell.angle_alpha   90.00
_cell.angle_beta   90.00
_cell.angle_gamma   90.00
#
_symmetry.space_group_name_H-M   'P 1'
#
loop_
_entity.id
_entity.type
_entity.pdbx_description
1 polymer ?
#
loop_
_entity_poly.entity_id
_entity_poly.type
_entity_poly.pdbx_seq_one_letter_code
_entity_poly.pdbx_strand_id
1 'polypeptide(L)'
;MTGEEVDAIRDLYCVASRDIAERHRGDWRWRLSVYAPAVDVERWHAALEEIQRAMETVDEEEGQAHRHLRWIPGVLPRTLWKIRHARRNRKLRIDYDATMERLRYDVLTAYRNYREQAGDLTRLVTAAREDEDRRLRALQERTEREDREREVQERTKRAAVMADAPGRPVWGCRVRPRKRTEDQYFEIFLQAIDDVGDTRGGSVRTGLTPEQVQAALAEERSRDMYIAVMWSHNTRRALEEWHDSGSAEEAWRELTGVLVDTLPRITEQRRSQKRFYGPSSNYSSPGGFGTH
;
A
#
# COMPACT_ATOMS: atom_id res chain seq x y z
N MET A 1 -4.85 1.29 -34.10
CA MET A 1 -5.00 0.69 -32.76
C MET A 1 -5.77 1.66 -31.90
N THR A 2 -6.92 1.23 -31.38
CA THR A 2 -7.67 1.99 -30.37
C THR A 2 -7.05 1.76 -28.98
N GLY A 3 -7.36 2.64 -28.01
CA GLY A 3 -6.86 2.48 -26.63
C GLY A 3 -7.30 1.16 -25.98
N GLU A 4 -8.52 0.69 -26.31
CA GLU A 4 -9.05 -0.60 -25.84
C GLU A 4 -8.24 -1.81 -26.33
N GLU A 5 -7.67 -1.74 -27.53
CA GLU A 5 -6.85 -2.84 -28.09
C GLU A 5 -5.49 -2.94 -27.37
N VAL A 6 -4.92 -1.80 -26.96
CA VAL A 6 -3.67 -1.76 -26.19
C VAL A 6 -3.87 -2.27 -24.77
N ASP A 7 -4.99 -1.91 -24.12
CA ASP A 7 -5.31 -2.39 -22.78
C ASP A 7 -5.63 -3.90 -22.76
N ALA A 8 -6.30 -4.42 -23.80
CA ALA A 8 -6.53 -5.86 -23.95
C ALA A 8 -5.23 -6.66 -24.11
N ILE A 9 -4.25 -6.13 -24.87
CA ILE A 9 -2.91 -6.74 -25.00
C ILE A 9 -2.17 -6.68 -23.65
N ARG A 10 -2.23 -5.55 -22.93
CA ARG A 10 -1.60 -5.41 -21.61
C ARG A 10 -2.16 -6.40 -20.59
N ASP A 11 -3.46 -6.66 -20.64
CA ASP A 11 -4.12 -7.62 -19.74
C ASP A 11 -3.76 -9.09 -20.04
N LEU A 12 -3.25 -9.38 -21.24
CA LEU A 12 -2.78 -10.72 -21.64
C LEU A 12 -1.31 -10.99 -21.25
N TYR A 13 -0.52 -9.96 -20.91
CA TYR A 13 0.80 -10.12 -20.26
C TYR A 13 0.70 -10.72 -18.86
N CYS A 14 -0.51 -10.80 -18.32
CA CYS A 14 -0.78 -11.30 -16.98
C CYS A 14 -1.18 -12.78 -17.00
N VAL A 15 -0.60 -13.63 -17.83
CA VAL A 15 -0.89 -15.08 -17.78
C VAL A 15 0.39 -15.88 -17.69
N ALA A 16 0.51 -16.71 -16.65
CA ALA A 16 1.72 -17.49 -16.38
C ALA A 16 1.33 -18.91 -15.98
N SER A 17 2.18 -19.89 -16.29
CA SER A 17 1.99 -21.23 -15.76
C SER A 17 2.24 -21.20 -14.24
N ARG A 18 1.59 -22.11 -13.51
CA ARG A 18 1.74 -22.20 -12.06
C ARG A 18 3.21 -22.34 -11.63
N ASP A 19 3.99 -23.11 -12.38
CA ASP A 19 5.41 -23.32 -12.11
C ASP A 19 6.26 -22.06 -12.33
N ILE A 20 5.90 -21.20 -13.28
CA ILE A 20 6.58 -19.92 -13.54
C ILE A 20 6.21 -18.90 -12.45
N ALA A 21 4.92 -18.79 -12.12
CA ALA A 21 4.44 -17.90 -11.06
C ALA A 21 5.00 -18.29 -9.67
N GLU A 22 5.13 -19.59 -9.39
CA GLU A 22 5.71 -20.09 -8.14
C GLU A 22 7.22 -19.81 -8.03
N ARG A 23 7.97 -19.86 -9.14
CA ARG A 23 9.39 -19.47 -9.18
C ARG A 23 9.62 -17.97 -8.95
N HIS A 24 8.63 -17.13 -9.27
CA HIS A 24 8.70 -15.67 -9.13
C HIS A 24 7.86 -15.12 -7.96
N ARG A 25 7.49 -15.96 -6.99
CA ARG A 25 6.78 -15.54 -5.77
C ARG A 25 7.52 -14.41 -5.06
N GLY A 26 6.92 -13.21 -5.07
CA GLY A 26 7.44 -12.02 -4.37
C GLY A 26 7.61 -10.80 -5.26
N ASP A 27 7.66 -10.98 -6.58
CA ASP A 27 7.63 -9.86 -7.52
C ASP A 27 6.17 -9.47 -7.80
N TRP A 28 5.85 -8.21 -7.50
CA TRP A 28 4.50 -7.65 -7.63
C TRP A 28 3.99 -7.68 -9.07
N ARG A 29 4.88 -7.76 -10.06
CA ARG A 29 4.52 -7.88 -11.48
C ARG A 29 3.81 -9.20 -11.80
N TRP A 30 4.04 -10.24 -11.01
CA TRP A 30 3.47 -11.58 -11.20
C TRP A 30 2.27 -11.87 -10.28
N ARG A 31 1.87 -10.91 -9.43
CA ARG A 31 0.69 -11.05 -8.56
C ARG A 31 -0.64 -11.03 -9.33
N LEU A 32 -0.65 -10.50 -10.55
CA LEU A 32 -1.84 -10.43 -11.40
C LEU A 32 -1.89 -11.57 -12.43
N SER A 33 -0.96 -12.52 -12.37
CA SER A 33 -0.85 -13.60 -13.33
C SER A 33 -1.98 -14.61 -13.16
N VAL A 34 -2.84 -14.71 -14.16
CA VAL A 34 -3.86 -15.74 -14.30
C VAL A 34 -3.16 -17.08 -14.53
N TYR A 35 -3.61 -18.10 -13.82
CA TYR A 35 -3.08 -19.45 -13.96
C TYR A 35 -3.77 -20.17 -15.12
N ALA A 36 -2.96 -20.71 -16.02
CA ALA A 36 -3.44 -21.52 -17.14
C ALA A 36 -2.60 -22.78 -17.33
N PRO A 37 -3.13 -23.80 -18.03
CA PRO A 37 -2.37 -24.98 -18.41
C PRO A 37 -1.09 -24.59 -19.17
N ALA A 38 0.01 -25.32 -18.93
CA ALA A 38 1.32 -25.00 -19.52
C ALA A 38 1.30 -24.92 -21.06
N VAL A 39 0.54 -25.82 -21.71
CA VAL A 39 0.36 -25.85 -23.17
C VAL A 39 -0.29 -24.58 -23.69
N ASP A 40 -1.23 -24.02 -22.94
CA ASP A 40 -1.89 -22.78 -23.31
C ASP A 40 -0.94 -21.59 -23.14
N VAL A 41 -0.18 -21.55 -22.05
CA VAL A 41 0.85 -20.54 -21.79
C VAL A 41 1.93 -20.52 -22.88
N GLU A 42 2.41 -21.68 -23.32
CA GLU A 42 3.38 -21.80 -24.41
C GLU A 42 2.83 -21.31 -25.75
N ARG A 43 1.59 -21.70 -26.08
CA ARG A 43 0.89 -21.21 -27.28
C ARG A 43 0.76 -19.68 -27.26
N TRP A 44 0.54 -19.07 -26.09
CA TRP A 44 0.40 -17.61 -25.99
C TRP A 44 1.73 -16.88 -26.06
N HIS A 45 2.79 -17.42 -25.46
CA HIS A 45 4.13 -16.89 -25.65
C HIS A 45 4.54 -16.93 -27.12
N ALA A 46 4.24 -18.02 -27.83
CA ALA A 46 4.52 -18.12 -29.26
C ALA A 46 3.76 -17.06 -30.07
N ALA A 47 2.46 -16.88 -29.82
CA ALA A 47 1.67 -15.87 -30.53
C ALA A 47 2.10 -14.43 -30.20
N LEU A 48 2.52 -14.16 -28.96
CA LEU A 48 3.05 -12.85 -28.55
C LEU A 48 4.42 -12.58 -29.18
N GLU A 49 5.29 -13.58 -29.24
CA GLU A 49 6.57 -13.50 -29.94
C GLU A 49 6.38 -13.21 -31.43
N GLU A 50 5.38 -13.79 -32.08
CA GLU A 50 5.05 -13.49 -33.47
C GLU A 50 4.64 -12.03 -33.66
N ILE A 51 3.79 -11.49 -32.78
CA ILE A 51 3.42 -10.07 -32.80
C ILE A 51 4.64 -9.18 -32.56
N GLN A 52 5.49 -9.53 -31.60
CA GLN A 52 6.69 -8.76 -31.28
C GLN A 52 7.68 -8.76 -32.45
N ARG A 53 7.94 -9.91 -33.07
CA ARG A 53 8.77 -10.01 -34.27
C ARG A 53 8.19 -9.20 -35.43
N ALA A 54 6.87 -9.22 -35.60
CA ALA A 54 6.21 -8.41 -36.61
C ALA A 54 6.41 -6.90 -36.35
N MET A 55 6.26 -6.44 -35.11
CA MET A 55 6.51 -5.05 -34.73
C MET A 55 7.99 -4.65 -34.87
N GLU A 56 8.93 -5.51 -34.49
CA GLU A 56 10.36 -5.26 -34.67
C GLU A 56 10.73 -5.15 -36.16
N THR A 57 10.15 -6.01 -37.01
CA THR A 57 10.32 -5.94 -38.47
C THR A 57 9.76 -4.62 -39.02
N VAL A 58 8.59 -4.19 -38.54
CA VAL A 58 7.97 -2.90 -38.90
C VAL A 58 8.89 -1.73 -38.53
N ASP A 59 9.42 -1.72 -37.30
CA ASP A 59 10.30 -0.66 -36.81
C ASP A 59 11.63 -0.61 -37.59
N GLU A 60 12.19 -1.76 -37.96
CA GLU A 60 13.40 -1.86 -38.78
C GLU A 60 13.16 -1.32 -40.20
N GLU A 61 12.07 -1.71 -40.84
CA GLU A 61 11.70 -1.25 -42.18
C GLU A 61 11.34 0.25 -42.20
N GLU A 62 10.59 0.74 -41.21
CA GLU A 62 10.31 2.17 -41.04
C GLU A 62 11.62 2.96 -40.84
N GLY A 63 12.53 2.45 -40.00
CA GLY A 63 13.83 3.05 -39.76
C GLY A 63 14.73 3.09 -41.01
N GLN A 64 14.66 2.09 -41.88
CA GLN A 64 15.35 2.09 -43.18
C GLN A 64 14.72 3.11 -44.14
N ALA A 65 13.39 3.08 -44.27
CA ALA A 65 12.66 3.98 -45.17
C ALA A 65 12.83 5.46 -44.78
N HIS A 66 12.85 5.76 -43.48
CA HIS A 66 13.10 7.10 -42.95
C HIS A 66 14.54 7.59 -43.23
N ARG A 67 15.54 6.70 -43.19
CA ARG A 67 16.93 7.03 -43.53
C ARG A 67 17.08 7.46 -45.00
N HIS A 68 16.30 6.86 -45.91
CA HIS A 68 16.31 7.22 -47.34
C HIS A 68 15.64 8.57 -47.66
N LEU A 69 14.84 9.11 -46.74
CA LEU A 69 14.18 10.42 -46.88
C LEU A 69 14.96 11.58 -46.22
N ARG A 70 16.03 11.30 -45.47
CA ARG A 70 16.84 12.33 -44.82
C ARG A 70 17.66 13.13 -45.82
N TRP A 71 17.56 14.44 -45.72
CA TRP A 71 18.44 15.39 -46.40
C TRP A 71 19.88 15.24 -45.87
N ILE A 72 20.86 15.15 -46.77
CA ILE A 72 22.28 15.17 -46.42
C ILE A 72 22.74 16.64 -46.44
N PRO A 73 23.17 17.21 -45.29
CA PRO A 73 23.67 18.57 -45.25
C PRO A 73 24.96 18.72 -46.06
N GLY A 74 25.03 19.73 -46.94
CA GLY A 74 26.32 20.23 -47.47
C GLY A 74 26.50 20.34 -48.98
N VAL A 75 25.61 19.79 -49.82
CA VAL A 75 25.87 19.74 -51.29
C VAL A 75 25.07 20.77 -52.10
N LEU A 76 23.86 21.16 -51.67
CA LEU A 76 23.02 22.17 -52.34
C LEU A 76 22.09 22.89 -51.34
N PRO A 77 21.66 24.14 -51.63
CA PRO A 77 20.55 24.79 -50.92
C PRO A 77 19.30 23.90 -50.89
N ARG A 78 18.65 23.79 -49.73
CA ARG A 78 17.54 22.85 -49.45
C ARG A 78 16.41 22.90 -50.51
N THR A 79 16.14 24.08 -51.08
CA THR A 79 15.17 24.31 -52.14
C THR A 79 15.58 23.71 -53.48
N LEU A 80 16.83 23.86 -53.90
CA LEU A 80 17.34 23.30 -55.16
C LEU A 80 17.43 21.77 -55.10
N TRP A 81 17.80 21.22 -53.95
CA TRP A 81 17.77 19.77 -53.73
C TRP A 81 16.34 19.22 -53.85
N LYS A 82 15.35 19.89 -53.24
CA LYS A 82 13.93 19.51 -53.35
C LYS A 82 13.41 19.53 -54.78
N ILE A 83 13.81 20.52 -55.59
CA ILE A 83 13.38 20.65 -56.99
C ILE A 83 14.07 19.60 -57.87
N ARG A 84 15.40 19.48 -57.78
CA ARG A 84 16.19 18.53 -58.59
C ARG A 84 15.83 17.07 -58.31
N HIS A 85 15.53 16.75 -57.06
CA HIS A 85 15.14 15.41 -56.64
C HIS A 85 13.63 15.24 -56.44
N ALA A 86 12.78 16.18 -56.91
CA ALA A 86 11.33 16.11 -56.73
C ALA A 86 10.72 14.79 -57.23
N ARG A 87 11.13 14.32 -58.42
CA ARG A 87 10.66 13.05 -58.99
C ARG A 87 11.15 11.84 -58.17
N ARG A 88 12.41 11.84 -57.74
CA ARG A 88 12.97 10.79 -56.88
C ARG A 88 12.26 10.75 -55.52
N ASN A 89 12.06 11.90 -54.89
CA ASN A 89 11.37 12.04 -53.61
C ASN A 89 9.89 11.66 -53.71
N ARG A 90 9.22 11.96 -54.84
CA ARG A 90 7.85 11.51 -55.08
C ARG A 90 7.78 9.98 -55.19
N LYS A 91 8.69 9.35 -55.93
CA LYS A 91 8.76 7.88 -56.01
C LYS A 91 9.05 7.25 -54.64
N LEU A 92 10.04 7.78 -53.90
CA LEU A 92 10.37 7.30 -52.56
C LEU A 92 9.21 7.45 -51.57
N ARG A 93 8.39 8.49 -51.68
CA ARG A 93 7.18 8.64 -50.86
C ARG A 93 6.11 7.62 -51.22
N ILE A 94 5.90 7.35 -52.50
CA ILE A 94 4.96 6.30 -52.94
C ILE A 94 5.42 4.93 -52.45
N ASP A 95 6.72 4.62 -52.59
CA ASP A 95 7.29 3.36 -52.09
C ASP A 95 7.20 3.26 -50.56
N TYR A 96 7.41 4.37 -49.84
CA TYR A 96 7.21 4.48 -48.39
C TYR A 96 5.76 4.23 -47.99
N ASP A 97 4.81 4.92 -48.62
CA ASP A 97 3.39 4.81 -48.30
C ASP A 97 2.89 3.38 -48.55
N ALA A 98 3.30 2.74 -49.66
CA ALA A 98 2.99 1.35 -49.96
C ALA A 98 3.60 0.36 -48.93
N THR A 99 4.82 0.63 -48.47
CA THR A 99 5.47 -0.18 -47.42
C THR A 99 4.72 -0.04 -46.10
N MET A 100 4.35 1.18 -45.70
CA MET A 100 3.58 1.42 -44.48
C MET A 100 2.18 0.82 -44.53
N GLU A 101 1.52 0.82 -45.68
CA GLU A 101 0.22 0.16 -45.87
C GLU A 101 0.34 -1.36 -45.71
N ARG A 102 1.36 -1.97 -46.31
CA ARG A 102 1.65 -3.41 -46.14
C ARG A 102 1.95 -3.75 -44.68
N LEU A 103 2.80 -2.99 -44.01
CA LEU A 103 3.15 -3.21 -42.60
C LEU A 103 1.94 -3.10 -41.67
N ARG A 104 1.07 -2.12 -41.92
CA ARG A 104 -0.22 -2.00 -41.19
C ARG A 104 -1.11 -3.21 -41.42
N TYR A 105 -1.16 -3.72 -42.64
CA TYR A 105 -1.93 -4.93 -42.97
C TYR A 105 -1.37 -6.17 -42.26
N ASP A 106 -0.05 -6.33 -42.24
CA ASP A 106 0.62 -7.48 -41.61
C ASP A 106 0.39 -7.48 -40.09
N VAL A 107 0.51 -6.33 -39.44
CA VAL A 107 0.20 -6.16 -38.00
C VAL A 107 -1.27 -6.44 -37.70
N LEU A 108 -2.19 -5.92 -38.51
CA LEU A 108 -3.63 -6.18 -38.34
C LEU A 108 -3.97 -7.67 -38.55
N THR A 109 -3.27 -8.35 -39.45
CA THR A 109 -3.46 -9.78 -39.71
C THR A 109 -2.94 -10.62 -38.56
N ALA A 110 -1.74 -10.32 -38.06
CA ALA A 110 -1.18 -10.95 -36.86
C ALA A 110 -2.12 -10.76 -35.65
N TYR A 111 -2.67 -9.55 -35.48
CA TYR A 111 -3.61 -9.25 -34.41
C TYR A 111 -4.93 -10.03 -34.53
N ARG A 112 -5.47 -10.21 -35.75
CA ARG A 112 -6.67 -11.02 -35.98
C ARG A 112 -6.43 -12.49 -35.65
N ASN A 113 -5.31 -13.04 -36.13
CA ASN A 113 -4.92 -14.42 -35.82
C ASN A 113 -4.77 -14.63 -34.32
N TYR A 114 -4.13 -13.69 -33.63
CA TYR A 114 -4.02 -13.69 -32.18
C TYR A 114 -5.40 -13.66 -31.51
N ARG A 115 -6.29 -12.76 -31.92
CA ARG A 115 -7.65 -12.66 -31.35
C ARG A 115 -8.47 -13.93 -31.56
N GLU A 116 -8.36 -14.57 -32.72
CA GLU A 116 -9.04 -15.84 -33.01
C GLU A 116 -8.49 -16.97 -32.14
N GLN A 117 -7.17 -17.03 -31.96
CA GLN A 117 -6.52 -18.00 -31.06
C GLN A 117 -6.80 -17.69 -29.58
N ALA A 118 -7.02 -16.41 -29.24
CA ALA A 118 -7.20 -15.92 -27.88
C ALA A 118 -8.67 -15.81 -27.43
N GLY A 119 -9.64 -16.01 -28.32
CA GLY A 119 -11.07 -15.78 -28.03
C GLY A 119 -11.63 -16.64 -26.87
N ASP A 120 -11.12 -17.86 -26.70
CA ASP A 120 -11.51 -18.74 -25.60
C ASP A 120 -10.81 -18.37 -24.27
N LEU A 121 -9.76 -17.55 -24.34
CA LEU A 121 -8.89 -17.22 -23.20
C LEU A 121 -9.45 -16.14 -22.32
N THR A 122 -10.07 -15.12 -22.93
CA THR A 122 -10.72 -14.05 -22.17
C THR A 122 -11.72 -14.65 -21.18
N ARG A 123 -12.46 -15.70 -21.60
CA ARG A 123 -13.42 -16.40 -20.75
C ARG A 123 -12.78 -17.18 -19.61
N LEU A 124 -11.68 -17.88 -19.87
CA LEU A 124 -10.94 -18.63 -18.85
C LEU A 124 -10.29 -17.69 -17.83
N VAL A 125 -9.71 -16.59 -18.31
CA VAL A 125 -9.12 -15.53 -17.47
C VAL A 125 -10.17 -14.86 -16.59
N THR A 126 -11.32 -14.50 -17.14
CA THR A 126 -12.41 -13.91 -16.36
C THR A 126 -12.93 -14.87 -15.31
N ALA A 127 -13.15 -16.14 -15.67
CA ALA A 127 -13.62 -17.16 -14.74
C ALA A 127 -12.61 -17.41 -13.60
N ALA A 128 -11.31 -17.47 -13.91
CA ALA A 128 -10.26 -17.63 -12.92
C ALA A 128 -10.16 -16.42 -11.96
N ARG A 129 -10.31 -15.19 -12.47
CA ARG A 129 -10.35 -13.97 -11.65
C ARG A 129 -11.57 -13.96 -10.73
N GLU A 130 -12.74 -14.32 -11.26
CA GLU A 130 -13.96 -14.44 -10.46
C GLU A 130 -13.83 -15.49 -9.35
N ASP A 131 -13.17 -16.63 -9.62
CA ASP A 131 -12.87 -17.65 -8.62
C ASP A 131 -11.93 -17.15 -7.52
N GLU A 132 -10.88 -16.43 -7.89
CA GLU A 132 -9.93 -15.85 -6.94
C GLU A 132 -10.58 -14.78 -6.06
N ASP A 133 -11.36 -13.88 -6.67
CA ASP A 133 -12.13 -12.87 -5.95
C ASP A 133 -13.10 -13.52 -4.95
N ARG A 134 -13.78 -14.60 -5.35
CA ARG A 134 -14.66 -15.37 -4.46
C ARG A 134 -13.89 -15.95 -3.27
N ARG A 135 -12.68 -16.49 -3.48
CA ARG A 135 -11.84 -17.03 -2.40
C ARG A 135 -11.36 -15.94 -1.45
N LEU A 136 -10.95 -14.79 -1.98
CA LEU A 136 -10.51 -13.66 -1.16
C LEU A 136 -11.64 -13.11 -0.30
N ARG A 137 -12.85 -12.95 -0.86
CA ARG A 137 -14.03 -12.56 -0.09
C ARG A 137 -14.37 -13.58 1.00
N ALA A 138 -14.34 -14.88 0.67
CA ALA A 138 -14.60 -15.93 1.66
C ALA A 138 -13.56 -15.94 2.79
N LEU A 139 -12.29 -15.65 2.51
CA LEU A 139 -11.25 -15.51 3.53
C LEU A 139 -11.48 -14.27 4.39
N GLN A 140 -11.79 -13.12 3.79
CA GLN A 140 -12.12 -11.88 4.52
C GLN A 140 -13.31 -12.09 5.46
N GLU A 141 -14.38 -12.71 4.97
CA GLU A 141 -15.56 -13.01 5.80
C GLU A 141 -15.22 -13.93 6.98
N ARG A 142 -14.33 -14.92 6.79
CA ARG A 142 -13.88 -15.79 7.89
C ARG A 142 -13.08 -15.01 8.93
N THR A 143 -12.11 -14.21 8.49
CA THR A 143 -11.30 -13.40 9.40
C THR A 143 -12.17 -12.40 10.17
N GLU A 144 -13.13 -11.75 9.51
CA GLU A 144 -14.06 -10.82 10.17
C GLU A 144 -15.00 -11.52 11.17
N ARG A 145 -15.37 -12.78 10.91
CA ARG A 145 -16.17 -13.57 11.87
C ARG A 145 -15.33 -13.96 13.07
N GLU A 146 -14.13 -14.47 12.86
CA GLU A 146 -13.20 -14.81 13.94
C GLU A 146 -12.86 -13.59 14.81
N ASP A 147 -12.61 -12.43 14.18
CA ASP A 147 -12.32 -11.20 14.91
C ASP A 147 -13.54 -10.70 15.70
N ARG A 148 -14.75 -10.82 15.14
CA ARG A 148 -15.99 -10.50 15.88
C ARG A 148 -16.21 -11.45 17.07
N GLU A 149 -15.98 -12.75 16.88
CA GLU A 149 -16.11 -13.73 17.97
C GLU A 149 -15.08 -13.48 19.07
N ARG A 150 -13.83 -13.16 18.70
CA ARG A 150 -12.78 -12.77 19.66
C ARG A 150 -13.15 -11.50 20.42
N GLU A 151 -13.64 -10.47 19.74
CA GLU A 151 -14.04 -9.23 20.41
C GLU A 151 -15.21 -9.45 21.37
N VAL A 152 -16.17 -10.29 21.01
CA VAL A 152 -17.26 -10.68 21.93
C VAL A 152 -16.71 -11.41 23.16
N GLN A 153 -15.81 -12.39 22.96
CA GLN A 153 -15.18 -13.11 24.07
C GLN A 153 -14.39 -12.18 24.99
N GLU A 154 -13.57 -11.30 24.43
CA GLU A 154 -12.79 -10.32 25.17
C GLU A 154 -13.71 -9.34 25.92
N ARG A 155 -14.79 -8.86 25.29
CA ARG A 155 -15.79 -8.01 25.95
C ARG A 155 -16.49 -8.72 27.11
N THR A 156 -16.89 -9.98 26.94
CA THR A 156 -17.49 -10.78 28.02
C THR A 156 -16.50 -10.97 29.17
N LYS A 157 -15.22 -11.23 28.87
CA LYS A 157 -14.15 -11.35 29.86
C LYS A 157 -13.95 -10.04 30.63
N ARG A 158 -13.89 -8.90 29.93
CA ARG A 158 -13.80 -7.55 30.54
C ARG A 158 -14.99 -7.28 31.46
N ALA A 159 -16.21 -7.52 30.98
CA ALA A 159 -17.43 -7.33 31.76
C ALA A 159 -17.46 -8.22 33.02
N ALA A 160 -17.04 -9.49 32.92
CA ALA A 160 -16.98 -10.40 34.06
C ALA A 160 -16.00 -9.92 35.14
N VAL A 161 -14.80 -9.46 34.75
CA VAL A 161 -13.80 -8.94 35.67
C VAL A 161 -14.26 -7.65 36.35
N MET A 162 -14.98 -6.79 35.63
CA MET A 162 -15.53 -5.55 36.17
C MET A 162 -16.79 -5.76 37.02
N ALA A 163 -17.58 -6.82 36.76
CA ALA A 163 -18.77 -7.16 37.55
C ALA A 163 -18.41 -7.71 38.94
N ASP A 164 -17.27 -8.39 39.08
CA ASP A 164 -16.74 -8.90 40.36
C ASP A 164 -16.02 -7.81 41.19
N ALA A 165 -16.24 -6.53 40.84
CA ALA A 165 -15.67 -5.36 41.51
C ALA A 165 -15.74 -5.32 43.05
N PRO A 166 -16.77 -5.84 43.75
CA PRO A 166 -16.75 -5.82 45.22
C PRO A 166 -15.63 -6.70 45.85
N GLY A 167 -14.97 -7.58 45.08
CA GLY A 167 -13.78 -8.34 45.50
C GLY A 167 -12.43 -7.63 45.33
N ARG A 168 -12.42 -6.38 44.84
CA ARG A 168 -11.26 -5.58 44.37
C ARG A 168 -10.50 -6.23 43.21
N PRO A 169 -10.59 -5.68 41.98
CA PRO A 169 -9.74 -6.16 40.89
C PRO A 169 -8.25 -6.08 41.26
N VAL A 170 -7.48 -7.10 40.89
CA VAL A 170 -6.04 -7.15 41.15
C VAL A 170 -5.31 -6.33 40.08
N TRP A 171 -4.74 -5.20 40.50
CA TRP A 171 -4.06 -4.26 39.60
C TRP A 171 -2.59 -4.58 39.48
N GLY A 172 -2.03 -4.29 38.33
CA GLY A 172 -0.59 -4.21 38.12
C GLY A 172 -0.20 -2.85 37.58
N CYS A 173 1.08 -2.52 37.74
CA CYS A 173 1.67 -1.38 37.09
C CYS A 173 3.08 -1.67 36.59
N ARG A 174 3.52 -0.94 35.58
CA ARG A 174 4.89 -0.97 35.07
C ARG A 174 5.26 0.33 34.39
N VAL A 175 6.54 0.64 34.35
CA VAL A 175 7.07 1.77 33.57
C VAL A 175 7.55 1.25 32.22
N ARG A 176 6.96 1.77 31.14
CA ARG A 176 7.32 1.40 29.76
C ARG A 176 7.97 2.59 29.03
N PRO A 177 9.00 2.34 28.21
CA PRO A 177 9.48 3.36 27.29
C PRO A 177 8.43 3.60 26.20
N ARG A 178 8.22 4.86 25.83
CA ARG A 178 7.39 5.20 24.68
C ARG A 178 8.14 4.82 23.40
N LYS A 179 7.46 4.17 22.45
CA LYS A 179 8.09 3.77 21.18
C LYS A 179 8.71 5.00 20.50
N ARG A 180 10.03 4.97 20.29
CA ARG A 180 10.86 5.98 19.60
C ARG A 180 11.19 7.27 20.38
N THR A 181 10.89 7.36 21.67
CA THR A 181 11.40 8.47 22.52
C THR A 181 12.03 7.91 23.80
N GLU A 182 12.88 8.71 24.45
CA GLU A 182 13.39 8.41 25.80
C GLU A 182 12.31 8.59 26.88
N ASP A 183 11.15 9.15 26.52
CA ASP A 183 10.07 9.39 27.47
C ASP A 183 9.48 8.06 27.96
N GLN A 184 9.18 8.01 29.24
CA GLN A 184 8.57 6.86 29.89
C GLN A 184 7.10 7.15 30.21
N TYR A 185 6.30 6.10 30.32
CA TYR A 185 4.95 6.19 30.83
C TYR A 185 4.70 5.10 31.86
N PHE A 186 3.90 5.45 32.86
CA PHE A 186 3.41 4.57 33.90
C PHE A 186 2.13 3.89 33.40
N GLU A 187 2.22 2.61 33.11
CA GLU A 187 1.10 1.80 32.64
C GLU A 187 0.41 1.12 33.82
N ILE A 188 -0.90 1.31 33.95
CA ILE A 188 -1.78 0.63 34.90
C ILE A 188 -2.57 -0.43 34.12
N PHE A 189 -2.68 -1.64 34.66
CA PHE A 189 -3.40 -2.74 34.00
C PHE A 189 -4.11 -3.68 34.99
N LEU A 190 -5.09 -4.42 34.50
CA LEU A 190 -5.86 -5.43 35.21
C LEU A 190 -5.28 -6.80 34.88
N GLN A 191 -4.73 -7.50 35.88
CA GLN A 191 -4.05 -8.78 35.65
C GLN A 191 -4.96 -9.87 35.08
N ALA A 192 -6.26 -9.79 35.34
CA ALA A 192 -7.21 -10.79 34.85
C ALA A 192 -7.46 -10.69 33.33
N ILE A 193 -7.23 -9.52 32.71
CA ILE A 193 -7.51 -9.28 31.28
C ILE A 193 -6.29 -8.87 30.45
N ASP A 194 -5.23 -8.37 31.08
CA ASP A 194 -4.00 -7.97 30.39
C ASP A 194 -2.91 -9.02 30.54
N ASP A 195 -2.20 -9.27 29.44
CA ASP A 195 -1.06 -10.17 29.45
C ASP A 195 0.15 -9.52 30.13
N VAL A 196 0.63 -10.14 31.20
CA VAL A 196 1.82 -9.73 31.96
C VAL A 196 3.11 -10.10 31.21
N GLY A 197 3.01 -10.92 30.14
CA GLY A 197 4.08 -11.65 29.47
C GLY A 197 5.12 -10.86 28.67
N ASP A 198 5.15 -9.54 28.74
CA ASP A 198 6.22 -8.76 28.12
C ASP A 198 6.90 -7.86 29.16
N THR A 199 8.03 -8.34 29.68
CA THR A 199 8.92 -7.66 30.65
C THR A 199 9.97 -6.80 29.96
N ARG A 200 9.85 -6.56 28.65
CA ARG A 200 10.70 -5.61 27.90
C ARG A 200 10.38 -4.17 28.31
N GLY A 201 10.81 -3.79 29.50
CA GLY A 201 10.66 -2.45 30.07
C GLY A 201 10.18 -2.50 31.52
N GLY A 202 11.08 -2.16 32.43
CA GLY A 202 10.78 -1.86 33.83
C GLY A 202 10.44 -3.06 34.72
N SER A 203 10.50 -2.83 36.04
CA SER A 203 9.98 -3.76 37.04
C SER A 203 8.45 -3.77 37.00
N VAL A 204 7.86 -4.91 36.66
CA VAL A 204 6.41 -5.11 36.72
C VAL A 204 6.00 -5.38 38.17
N ARG A 205 5.06 -4.60 38.69
CA ARG A 205 4.46 -4.81 40.02
C ARG A 205 3.05 -5.35 39.83
N THR A 206 2.73 -6.47 40.48
CA THR A 206 1.43 -7.16 40.41
C THR A 206 0.84 -7.33 41.81
N GLY A 207 -0.36 -7.92 41.92
CA GLY A 207 -1.05 -8.08 43.21
C GLY A 207 -1.51 -6.78 43.90
N LEU A 208 -1.59 -5.64 43.19
CA LEU A 208 -1.74 -4.34 43.84
C LEU A 208 -3.20 -3.95 44.09
N THR A 209 -3.44 -3.27 45.22
CA THR A 209 -4.65 -2.48 45.45
C THR A 209 -4.54 -1.12 44.76
N PRO A 210 -5.65 -0.39 44.54
CA PRO A 210 -5.60 0.96 43.97
C PRO A 210 -4.70 1.92 44.75
N GLU A 211 -4.70 1.84 46.08
CA GLU A 211 -3.87 2.67 46.94
C GLU A 211 -2.38 2.35 46.76
N GLN A 212 -2.04 1.07 46.56
CA GLN A 212 -0.67 0.65 46.27
C GLN A 212 -0.20 1.05 44.87
N VAL A 213 -1.10 1.04 43.87
CA VAL A 213 -0.82 1.61 42.54
C VAL A 213 -0.49 3.10 42.65
N GLN A 214 -1.25 3.84 43.47
CA GLN A 214 -1.01 5.27 43.69
C GLN A 214 0.33 5.53 44.41
N ALA A 215 0.67 4.70 45.40
CA ALA A 215 1.97 4.78 46.06
C ALA A 215 3.13 4.51 45.10
N ALA A 216 2.98 3.52 44.20
CA ALA A 216 3.95 3.24 43.16
C ALA A 216 4.07 4.41 42.15
N LEU A 217 2.96 5.02 41.76
CA LEU A 217 2.98 6.20 40.91
C LEU A 217 3.67 7.40 41.59
N ALA A 218 3.44 7.61 42.89
CA ALA A 218 4.10 8.67 43.66
C ALA A 218 5.62 8.43 43.76
N GLU A 219 6.04 7.18 43.95
CA GLU A 219 7.45 6.78 43.93
C GLU A 219 8.09 7.09 42.56
N GLU A 220 7.45 6.71 41.45
CA GLU A 220 7.98 7.02 40.11
C GLU A 220 7.97 8.52 39.82
N ARG A 221 6.95 9.26 40.26
CA ARG A 221 6.90 10.73 40.14
C ARG A 221 7.95 11.46 40.96
N SER A 222 8.46 10.84 42.03
CA SER A 222 9.61 11.39 42.75
C SER A 222 10.90 11.34 41.95
N ARG A 223 10.98 10.43 40.96
CA ARG A 223 12.11 10.29 40.03
C ARG A 223 11.90 11.09 38.73
N ASP A 224 10.69 11.02 38.18
CA ASP A 224 10.25 11.76 37.00
C ASP A 224 8.85 12.34 37.23
N MET A 225 8.80 13.63 37.60
CA MET A 225 7.57 14.35 37.89
C MET A 225 6.59 14.38 36.69
N TYR A 226 7.09 14.14 35.47
CA TYR A 226 6.31 14.27 34.24
C TYR A 226 5.90 12.94 33.62
N ILE A 227 6.12 11.82 34.32
CA ILE A 227 5.72 10.51 33.83
C ILE A 227 4.19 10.49 33.57
N ALA A 228 3.83 10.25 32.30
CA ALA A 228 2.44 10.15 31.89
C ALA A 228 1.83 8.85 32.42
N VAL A 229 0.56 8.87 32.80
CA VAL A 229 -0.16 7.67 33.21
C VAL A 229 -1.03 7.19 32.06
N MET A 230 -0.97 5.90 31.78
CA MET A 230 -1.81 5.25 30.79
C MET A 230 -2.39 3.97 31.36
N TRP A 231 -3.58 3.61 30.90
CA TRP A 231 -4.08 2.24 31.06
C TRP A 231 -3.63 1.41 29.87
N SER A 232 -3.37 0.12 30.11
CA SER A 232 -3.23 -0.84 29.02
C SER A 232 -4.51 -0.87 28.17
N HIS A 233 -4.40 -1.38 26.95
CA HIS A 233 -5.52 -1.34 26.00
C HIS A 233 -6.80 -2.00 26.53
N ASN A 234 -6.69 -3.23 27.07
CA ASN A 234 -7.85 -3.97 27.57
C ASN A 234 -8.39 -3.38 28.87
N THR A 235 -7.53 -2.91 29.77
CA THR A 235 -7.96 -2.19 30.98
C THR A 235 -8.72 -0.92 30.65
N ARG A 236 -8.20 -0.12 29.71
CA ARG A 236 -8.88 1.09 29.26
C ARG A 236 -10.27 0.75 28.72
N ARG A 237 -10.37 -0.24 27.83
CA ARG A 237 -11.66 -0.71 27.28
C ARG A 237 -12.60 -1.19 28.37
N ALA A 238 -12.11 -1.97 29.34
CA ALA A 238 -12.93 -2.48 30.43
C ALA A 238 -13.51 -1.34 31.28
N LEU A 239 -12.71 -0.32 31.59
CA LEU A 239 -13.14 0.88 32.31
C LEU A 239 -14.18 1.69 31.52
N GLU A 240 -13.92 1.93 30.22
CA GLU A 240 -14.83 2.68 29.34
C GLU A 240 -16.15 1.94 29.10
N GLU A 241 -16.14 0.60 29.05
CA GLU A 241 -17.34 -0.23 28.88
C GLU A 241 -18.17 -0.39 30.16
N TRP A 242 -17.51 -0.35 31.32
CA TRP A 242 -18.15 -0.48 32.62
C TRP A 242 -18.80 0.84 33.08
N HIS A 243 -18.23 1.98 32.72
CA HIS A 243 -18.68 3.31 33.16
C HIS A 243 -19.41 4.07 32.04
N ASP A 244 -20.61 4.56 32.33
CA ASP A 244 -21.52 5.17 31.35
C ASP A 244 -20.95 6.40 30.62
N SER A 245 -19.97 7.09 31.20
CA SER A 245 -19.37 8.26 30.55
C SER A 245 -18.41 7.93 29.41
N GLY A 246 -17.97 6.67 29.29
CA GLY A 246 -16.96 6.27 28.32
C GLY A 246 -15.57 6.86 28.56
N SER A 247 -15.31 7.43 29.75
CA SER A 247 -13.99 7.94 30.16
C SER A 247 -13.33 7.00 31.16
N ALA A 248 -12.19 6.43 30.79
CA ALA A 248 -11.41 5.57 31.69
C ALA A 248 -10.94 6.31 32.96
N GLU A 249 -10.70 7.62 32.89
CA GLU A 249 -10.27 8.42 34.04
C GLU A 249 -11.38 8.58 35.09
N GLU A 250 -12.61 8.80 34.61
CA GLU A 250 -13.78 8.93 35.48
C GLU A 250 -14.17 7.57 36.06
N ALA A 251 -14.18 6.53 35.22
CA ALA A 251 -14.40 5.15 35.63
C ALA A 251 -13.41 4.72 36.73
N TRP A 252 -12.12 5.03 36.55
CA TRP A 252 -11.10 4.77 37.55
C TRP A 252 -11.38 5.51 38.85
N ARG A 253 -11.75 6.79 38.78
CA ARG A 253 -12.07 7.60 39.96
C ARG A 253 -13.27 7.06 40.71
N GLU A 254 -14.33 6.65 40.01
CA GLU A 254 -15.51 6.07 40.63
C GLU A 254 -15.18 4.72 41.29
N LEU A 255 -14.44 3.87 40.59
CA LEU A 255 -14.08 2.53 41.05
C LEU A 255 -13.11 2.54 42.26
N THR A 256 -12.18 3.49 42.29
CA THR A 256 -11.09 3.50 43.27
C THR A 256 -11.18 4.62 44.30
N GLY A 257 -12.00 5.64 44.06
CA GLY A 257 -12.03 6.89 44.83
C GLY A 257 -10.81 7.79 44.62
N VAL A 258 -9.87 7.41 43.74
CA VAL A 258 -8.59 8.12 43.56
C VAL A 258 -8.58 8.90 42.25
N LEU A 259 -8.26 10.19 42.33
CA LEU A 259 -7.98 11.01 41.15
C LEU A 259 -6.55 10.77 40.67
N VAL A 260 -6.41 10.31 39.42
CA VAL A 260 -5.13 10.19 38.74
C VAL A 260 -5.01 11.33 37.73
N ASP A 261 -3.95 12.13 37.84
CA ASP A 261 -3.58 13.10 36.81
C ASP A 261 -2.85 12.36 35.68
N THR A 262 -3.48 12.16 34.54
CA THR A 262 -2.92 11.33 33.44
C THR A 262 -1.78 12.02 32.69
N LEU A 263 -1.80 13.35 32.65
CA LEU A 263 -0.83 14.18 31.94
C LEU A 263 -0.48 15.38 32.82
N PRO A 264 0.54 15.28 33.70
CA PRO A 264 0.97 16.37 34.55
C PRO A 264 1.19 17.63 33.72
N ARG A 265 0.45 18.70 34.04
CA ARG A 265 0.53 19.96 33.28
C ARG A 265 1.95 20.53 33.37
N ILE A 266 2.58 20.74 32.21
CA ILE A 266 3.84 21.47 32.09
C ILE A 266 3.55 22.95 32.36
N THR A 267 3.63 23.37 33.62
CA THR A 267 3.83 24.79 33.95
C THR A 267 5.31 25.09 33.74
N GLU A 268 5.64 25.62 32.57
CA GLU A 268 6.86 26.39 32.31
C GLU A 268 8.22 25.64 32.41
N GLN A 269 8.60 24.84 31.39
CA GLN A 269 10.03 24.73 31.01
C GLN A 269 10.37 23.96 29.72
N ARG A 270 9.42 23.33 29.02
CA ARG A 270 9.69 22.63 27.72
C ARG A 270 9.18 23.37 26.47
N ARG A 271 8.96 24.68 26.53
CA ARG A 271 8.50 25.52 25.40
C ARG A 271 9.58 25.92 24.39
N SER A 272 10.72 25.23 24.33
CA SER A 272 11.79 25.48 23.35
C SER A 272 12.07 24.30 22.43
N GLN A 273 11.01 23.70 21.86
CA GLN A 273 11.11 23.08 20.53
C GLN A 273 10.09 23.74 19.60
N LYS A 274 10.23 25.05 19.41
CA LYS A 274 9.77 25.67 18.16
C LYS A 274 10.53 24.98 17.04
N ARG A 275 9.89 24.04 16.35
CA ARG A 275 10.28 23.69 14.99
C ARG A 275 10.20 25.01 14.21
N PHE A 276 11.35 25.59 13.92
CA PHE A 276 11.47 26.63 12.92
C PHE A 276 11.04 25.99 11.59
N TYR A 277 9.77 26.14 11.24
CA TYR A 277 9.39 26.12 9.83
C TYR A 277 9.98 27.40 9.25
N GLY A 278 11.17 27.26 8.67
CA GLY A 278 11.71 28.28 7.79
C GLY A 278 10.71 28.56 6.67
N PRO A 279 10.64 29.81 6.15
CA PRO A 279 9.66 30.18 5.16
C PRO A 279 9.78 29.26 3.94
N SER A 280 8.67 28.60 3.59
CA SER A 280 8.53 27.90 2.31
C SER A 280 8.78 28.91 1.20
N SER A 281 9.95 28.81 0.58
CA SER A 281 10.33 29.65 -0.54
C SER A 281 9.35 29.42 -1.69
N ASN A 282 8.65 30.50 -2.04
CA ASN A 282 7.85 30.61 -3.26
C ASN A 282 8.80 30.57 -4.46
N TYR A 283 8.79 29.50 -5.24
CA TYR A 283 9.18 29.58 -6.65
C TYR A 283 8.05 30.28 -7.42
N SER A 284 7.97 31.60 -7.25
CA SER A 284 7.32 32.49 -8.21
C SER A 284 8.40 32.90 -9.20
N SER A 285 8.39 32.31 -10.40
CA SER A 285 9.21 32.79 -11.51
C SER A 285 8.76 34.19 -11.92
N PRO A 286 9.63 35.22 -11.86
CA PRO A 286 9.42 36.48 -12.55
C PRO A 286 10.27 36.45 -13.82
N GLY A 287 9.62 36.30 -14.97
CA GLY A 287 10.30 36.25 -16.27
C GLY A 287 9.41 36.74 -17.39
N GLY A 288 8.76 37.89 -17.20
CA GLY A 288 8.21 38.66 -18.31
C GLY A 288 9.29 39.59 -18.83
N PHE A 289 9.63 39.48 -20.12
CA PHE A 289 9.97 40.62 -20.97
C PHE A 289 9.63 40.24 -22.41
N GLY A 290 8.58 40.86 -22.94
CA GLY A 290 8.35 40.95 -24.38
C GLY A 290 9.21 42.05 -25.00
N THR A 291 9.34 42.00 -26.33
CA THR A 291 9.09 43.06 -27.34
C THR A 291 10.00 42.85 -28.53
N HIS A 292 9.44 42.40 -29.66
CA HIS A 292 9.32 43.14 -30.93
C HIS A 292 8.63 42.27 -31.99
#